data_AF-B0MK32-F1
#
_entry.id   AF-B0MK32-F1
#
_cell.length_a   1.000
_cell.length_b   1.000
_cell.length_c   1.000
_cell.angle_alpha   90.00
_cell.angle_beta   90.00
_cell.angle_gamma   90.00
#
_symmetry.space_group_name_H-M   'P 1'
#
loop_
_entity.id
_entity.type
_entity.pdbx_description
1 polymer ?
#
loop_
_entity_poly.entity_id
_entity_poly.type
_entity_poly.pdbx_seq_one_letter_code
_entity_poly.pdbx_strand_id
1 'polypeptide(L)'
;MQKNGNILKKRGFTLVELIVTIAIFAVIAAILVPTLLGFTQSARITSANRTASELKKSIAYFLTKADAYSKNYMRISEGSREVFTVTVTGGVWTVNAVEHPDAFSPDTVSWGSTAIIRPETTVSSSSYGEELLGIHLRDTFPELKNGVFRANCIQGMCLSVWFSPDMNDISALVNLPEFGETNAWVDENGAYTDAYVWDGSTAGVTADGYILGTAPVLDLATQS
;
A
#
# COMPACT_ATOMS: atom_id res chain seq x y z
N MET A 1 -34.48 -59.19 42.25
CA MET A 1 -33.27 -58.65 41.57
C MET A 1 -33.30 -57.14 41.67
N GLN A 2 -32.46 -56.54 42.51
CA GLN A 2 -32.38 -55.09 42.71
C GLN A 2 -31.27 -54.55 41.80
N LYS A 3 -31.61 -53.69 40.84
CA LYS A 3 -30.64 -53.06 39.92
C LYS A 3 -30.00 -51.86 40.62
N ASN A 4 -28.73 -51.96 40.98
CA ASN A 4 -27.94 -50.84 41.49
C ASN A 4 -27.62 -49.88 40.34
N GLY A 5 -28.37 -48.77 40.23
CA GLY A 5 -28.04 -47.67 39.34
C GLY A 5 -26.93 -46.81 39.96
N ASN A 6 -25.73 -46.86 39.39
CA ASN A 6 -24.66 -45.92 39.71
C ASN A 6 -25.10 -44.50 39.31
N ILE A 7 -25.48 -43.69 40.30
CA ILE A 7 -25.77 -42.26 40.10
C ILE A 7 -24.42 -41.56 39.92
N LEU A 8 -24.01 -41.33 38.68
CA LEU A 8 -22.91 -40.41 38.37
C LEU A 8 -23.31 -39.02 38.88
N LYS A 9 -22.76 -38.59 40.02
CA LYS A 9 -22.95 -37.23 40.54
C LYS A 9 -22.48 -36.23 39.49
N LYS A 10 -23.42 -35.57 38.80
CA LYS A 10 -23.11 -34.40 37.98
C LYS A 10 -22.64 -33.30 38.92
N ARG A 11 -21.34 -33.03 38.94
CA ARG A 11 -20.77 -31.84 39.60
C ARG A 11 -21.15 -30.64 38.74
N GLY A 12 -22.13 -29.87 39.17
CA GLY A 12 -22.46 -28.58 38.57
C GLY A 12 -21.46 -27.51 39.01
N PHE A 13 -21.19 -26.54 38.14
CA PHE A 13 -20.41 -25.35 38.48
C PHE A 13 -21.18 -24.50 39.51
N THR A 14 -20.46 -23.95 40.49
CA THR A 14 -21.06 -23.02 41.46
C THR A 14 -21.21 -21.62 40.84
N LEU A 15 -22.21 -20.86 41.30
CA LEU A 15 -22.38 -19.45 40.89
C LEU A 15 -21.13 -18.61 41.19
N VAL A 16 -20.45 -18.93 42.30
CA VAL A 16 -19.23 -18.22 42.72
C VAL A 16 -18.09 -18.47 41.72
N GLU A 17 -17.85 -19.71 41.32
CA GLU A 17 -16.83 -20.03 40.30
C GLU A 17 -17.10 -19.32 38.98
N LEU A 18 -18.37 -19.21 38.57
CA LEU A 18 -18.75 -18.50 37.36
C LEU A 18 -18.47 -16.98 37.46
N ILE A 19 -18.84 -16.36 38.58
CA ILE A 19 -18.65 -14.91 38.76
C ILE A 19 -17.16 -14.55 38.87
N VAL A 20 -16.38 -15.36 39.59
CA VAL A 20 -14.93 -15.12 39.73
C VAL A 20 -14.21 -15.28 38.39
N THR A 21 -14.59 -16.27 37.58
CA THR A 21 -13.97 -16.48 36.27
C THR A 21 -14.25 -15.34 35.31
N ILE A 22 -15.50 -14.90 35.16
CA ILE A 22 -15.81 -13.73 34.30
C ILE A 22 -15.13 -12.46 34.80
N ALA A 23 -14.98 -12.29 36.13
CA ALA A 23 -14.28 -11.15 36.70
C ALA A 23 -12.78 -11.14 36.32
N ILE A 24 -12.11 -12.29 36.40
CA ILE A 24 -10.71 -12.40 35.98
C ILE A 24 -10.57 -12.22 34.45
N PHE A 25 -11.46 -12.81 33.65
CA PHE A 25 -11.47 -12.62 32.20
C PHE A 25 -11.69 -11.15 31.82
N ALA A 26 -12.57 -10.43 32.52
CA ALA A 26 -12.80 -9.01 32.28
C ALA A 26 -11.54 -8.17 32.55
N VAL A 27 -10.80 -8.46 33.63
CA VAL A 27 -9.55 -7.77 33.95
C VAL A 27 -8.47 -8.03 32.89
N ILE A 28 -8.30 -9.29 32.47
CA ILE A 28 -7.31 -9.64 31.44
C ILE A 28 -7.67 -8.98 30.11
N ALA A 29 -8.95 -9.05 29.71
CA ALA A 29 -9.42 -8.42 28.48
C ALA A 29 -9.21 -6.90 28.51
N ALA A 30 -9.45 -6.23 29.64
CA ALA A 30 -9.26 -4.79 29.77
C ALA A 30 -7.82 -4.33 29.50
N ILE A 31 -6.82 -5.14 29.86
CA ILE A 31 -5.40 -4.82 29.63
C ILE A 31 -4.96 -5.26 28.21
N LEU A 32 -5.48 -6.39 27.74
CA LEU A 32 -5.06 -7.00 26.48
C LEU A 32 -5.65 -6.29 25.26
N VAL A 33 -6.91 -5.86 25.30
CA VAL A 33 -7.58 -5.25 24.12
C VAL A 33 -6.85 -3.99 23.62
N PRO A 34 -6.46 -3.01 24.46
CA PRO A 34 -5.74 -1.83 23.97
C PRO A 34 -4.39 -2.15 23.34
N THR A 35 -3.64 -3.10 23.90
CA THR A 35 -2.30 -3.48 23.38
C THR A 35 -2.38 -4.17 22.03
N LEU A 36 -3.34 -5.08 21.84
CA LEU A 36 -3.55 -5.76 20.56
C LEU A 36 -3.95 -4.78 19.43
N LEU A 37 -4.73 -3.75 19.73
CA LEU A 37 -5.10 -2.72 18.75
C LEU A 37 -3.87 -1.96 18.24
N GLY A 38 -2.95 -1.54 19.13
CA GLY A 38 -1.71 -0.87 18.73
C GLY A 38 -0.76 -1.78 17.92
N PHE A 39 -0.62 -3.05 18.30
CA PHE A 39 0.23 -3.99 17.56
C PHE A 39 -0.30 -4.31 16.16
N THR A 40 -1.61 -4.48 16.02
CA THR A 40 -2.22 -4.76 14.71
C THR A 40 -2.09 -3.58 13.76
N GLN A 41 -2.25 -2.35 14.25
CA GLN A 41 -2.01 -1.14 13.46
C GLN A 41 -0.55 -1.02 13.02
N SER A 42 0.40 -1.15 13.95
CA SER A 42 1.84 -1.09 13.66
C SER A 42 2.29 -2.15 12.64
N ALA A 43 1.74 -3.38 12.75
CA ALA A 43 2.00 -4.45 11.81
C ALA A 43 1.45 -4.13 10.40
N ARG A 44 0.25 -3.52 10.33
CA ARG A 44 -0.34 -3.08 9.05
C ARG A 44 0.48 -1.96 8.42
N ILE A 45 0.95 -0.97 9.18
CA ILE A 45 1.84 0.10 8.69
C ILE A 45 3.14 -0.49 8.16
N THR A 46 3.78 -1.37 8.93
CA THR A 46 5.03 -2.04 8.52
C THR A 46 4.83 -2.84 7.23
N SER A 47 3.71 -3.57 7.13
CA SER A 47 3.35 -4.31 5.92
C SER A 47 3.14 -3.36 4.73
N ALA A 48 2.43 -2.25 4.92
CA ALA A 48 2.18 -1.26 3.88
C ALA A 48 3.49 -0.60 3.40
N ASN A 49 4.40 -0.21 4.32
CA ASN A 49 5.72 0.32 3.99
C ASN A 49 6.55 -0.70 3.19
N ARG A 50 6.50 -1.98 3.57
CA ARG A 50 7.17 -3.06 2.83
C ARG A 50 6.59 -3.18 1.41
N THR A 51 5.27 -3.20 1.27
CA THR A 51 4.61 -3.25 -0.03
C THR A 51 4.99 -2.04 -0.89
N ALA A 52 4.97 -0.82 -0.35
CA ALA A 52 5.42 0.39 -1.05
C ALA A 52 6.88 0.27 -1.52
N SER A 53 7.78 -0.26 -0.68
CA SER A 53 9.18 -0.50 -1.04
C SER A 53 9.33 -1.53 -2.16
N GLU A 54 8.59 -2.63 -2.11
CA GLU A 54 8.65 -3.64 -3.17
C GLU A 54 8.02 -3.13 -4.48
N LEU A 55 6.92 -2.37 -4.41
CA LEU A 55 6.34 -1.67 -5.57
C LEU A 55 7.36 -0.72 -6.20
N LYS A 56 8.01 0.13 -5.39
CA LYS A 56 9.07 1.04 -5.84
C LYS A 56 10.17 0.29 -6.60
N LYS A 57 10.67 -0.81 -6.03
CA LYS A 57 11.70 -1.66 -6.67
C LYS A 57 11.23 -2.30 -7.96
N SER A 58 10.00 -2.83 -7.98
CA SER A 58 9.43 -3.49 -9.17
C SER A 58 9.22 -2.49 -10.30
N ILE A 59 8.75 -1.27 -10.01
CA ILE A 59 8.62 -0.20 -11.01
C ILE A 59 10.01 0.22 -11.52
N ALA A 60 10.98 0.44 -10.63
CA ALA A 60 12.35 0.77 -11.03
C ALA A 60 12.97 -0.32 -11.93
N TYR A 61 12.73 -1.58 -11.58
CA TYR A 61 13.17 -2.72 -12.38
C TYR A 61 12.48 -2.77 -13.74
N PHE A 62 11.17 -2.51 -13.80
CA PHE A 62 10.43 -2.41 -15.06
C PHE A 62 11.02 -1.34 -15.98
N LEU A 63 11.25 -0.13 -15.46
CA LEU A 63 11.84 0.98 -16.21
C LEU A 63 13.26 0.63 -16.70
N THR A 64 14.10 0.01 -15.87
CA THR A 64 15.45 -0.42 -16.27
C THR A 64 15.42 -1.55 -17.31
N LYS A 65 14.46 -2.48 -17.20
CA LYS A 65 14.33 -3.59 -18.15
C LYS A 65 13.83 -3.11 -19.51
N ALA A 66 12.84 -2.21 -19.50
CA ALA A 66 12.42 -1.47 -20.67
C ALA A 66 13.62 -0.86 -21.41
N ASP A 67 14.54 -0.28 -20.65
CA ASP A 67 15.76 0.30 -21.18
C ASP A 67 16.71 -0.72 -21.84
N ALA A 68 16.77 -1.96 -21.34
CA ALA A 68 17.64 -3.00 -21.89
C ALA A 68 17.12 -3.59 -23.22
N TYR A 69 15.80 -3.54 -23.48
CA TYR A 69 15.17 -4.13 -24.66
C TYR A 69 14.72 -3.10 -25.71
N SER A 70 15.14 -1.84 -25.57
CA SER A 70 14.77 -0.75 -26.48
C SER A 70 13.27 -0.51 -26.61
N LYS A 71 12.52 -0.71 -25.52
CA LYS A 71 11.09 -0.41 -25.44
C LYS A 71 10.81 0.31 -24.13
N ASN A 72 10.27 1.54 -24.13
CA ASN A 72 9.81 2.28 -22.94
C ASN A 72 10.86 2.99 -22.06
N TYR A 73 11.76 3.78 -22.64
CA TYR A 73 12.62 4.62 -21.80
C TYR A 73 11.83 5.76 -21.21
N MET A 74 11.77 5.83 -19.88
CA MET A 74 11.66 7.13 -19.26
C MET A 74 12.95 7.88 -19.55
N ARG A 75 12.85 9.10 -20.06
CA ARG A 75 14.02 9.87 -20.51
C ARG A 75 14.86 10.26 -19.30
N ILE A 76 16.19 10.26 -19.44
CA ILE A 76 17.14 10.70 -18.41
C ILE A 76 17.37 12.23 -18.48
N SER A 77 16.68 12.92 -19.39
CA SER A 77 16.75 14.39 -19.51
C SER A 77 16.17 15.08 -18.27
N GLU A 78 16.69 16.28 -17.97
CA GLU A 78 16.11 17.15 -16.97
C GLU A 78 14.61 17.41 -17.26
N GLY A 79 13.79 17.43 -16.22
CA GLY A 79 12.34 17.62 -16.32
C GLY A 79 11.54 16.35 -16.68
N SER A 80 12.19 15.22 -16.98
CA SER A 80 11.49 13.97 -17.26
C SER A 80 11.01 13.31 -15.97
N ARG A 81 9.72 13.49 -15.67
CA ARG A 81 9.03 12.98 -14.49
C ARG A 81 7.65 12.45 -14.86
N GLU A 82 7.20 11.35 -14.28
CA GLU A 82 5.82 10.86 -14.36
C GLU A 82 5.40 10.35 -12.99
N VAL A 83 4.12 10.55 -12.64
CA VAL A 83 3.54 9.95 -11.43
C VAL A 83 2.52 8.90 -11.85
N PHE A 84 2.88 7.63 -11.70
CA PHE A 84 1.94 6.55 -11.95
C PHE A 84 0.89 6.52 -10.86
N THR A 85 -0.38 6.50 -11.26
CA THR A 85 -1.51 6.26 -10.37
C THR A 85 -2.05 4.87 -10.62
N VAL A 86 -2.08 4.02 -9.59
CA VAL A 86 -2.49 2.63 -9.73
C VAL A 86 -3.51 2.25 -8.68
N THR A 87 -4.61 1.66 -9.14
CA THR A 87 -5.70 1.16 -8.32
C THR A 87 -5.88 -0.33 -8.56
N VAL A 88 -6.03 -1.10 -7.50
CA VAL A 88 -6.34 -2.52 -7.56
C VAL A 88 -7.67 -2.78 -6.88
N THR A 89 -8.58 -3.45 -7.60
CA THR A 89 -9.90 -3.83 -7.08
C THR A 89 -10.20 -5.26 -7.46
N GLY A 90 -10.33 -6.15 -6.47
CA GLY A 90 -10.57 -7.58 -6.71
C GLY A 90 -9.51 -8.26 -7.60
N GLY A 91 -8.27 -7.77 -7.59
CA GLY A 91 -7.18 -8.25 -8.45
C GLY A 91 -7.22 -7.75 -9.89
N VAL A 92 -8.13 -6.83 -10.23
CA VAL A 92 -8.07 -6.04 -11.46
C VAL A 92 -7.23 -4.81 -11.19
N TRP A 93 -6.20 -4.59 -12.01
CA TRP A 93 -5.28 -3.46 -11.88
C TRP A 93 -5.64 -2.39 -12.90
N THR A 94 -5.76 -1.15 -12.46
CA THR A 94 -5.94 0.02 -13.32
C THR A 94 -4.71 0.89 -13.17
N VAL A 95 -3.97 1.11 -14.25
CA VAL A 95 -2.74 1.92 -14.27
C VAL A 95 -3.00 3.17 -15.10
N ASN A 96 -2.61 4.31 -14.56
CA ASN A 96 -2.74 5.61 -15.20
C ASN A 96 -1.38 6.33 -15.18
N ALA A 97 -0.99 6.86 -16.35
CA ALA A 97 0.26 7.61 -16.55
C ALA A 97 0.00 8.82 -17.45
N VAL A 98 -0.88 9.73 -17.00
CA VAL A 98 -1.38 10.85 -17.82
C VAL A 98 -0.82 12.21 -17.40
N GLU A 99 -0.04 12.29 -16.32
CA GLU A 99 0.38 13.58 -15.77
C GLU A 99 1.44 14.24 -16.66
N HIS A 100 2.40 13.46 -17.16
CA HIS A 100 3.55 13.94 -17.92
C HIS A 100 4.04 12.88 -18.94
N PRO A 101 3.18 12.49 -19.92
CA PRO A 101 3.51 11.41 -20.85
C PRO A 101 4.73 11.69 -21.74
N ASP A 102 5.14 12.96 -21.87
CA ASP A 102 6.35 13.41 -22.55
C ASP A 102 7.65 13.03 -21.82
N ALA A 103 7.55 12.57 -20.57
CA ALA A 103 8.65 12.00 -19.82
C ALA A 103 9.20 10.69 -20.43
N PHE A 104 8.49 10.07 -21.37
CA PHE A 104 8.89 8.83 -22.04
C PHE A 104 9.33 9.07 -23.50
N SER A 105 10.21 8.21 -24.01
CA SER A 105 10.56 8.22 -25.44
C SER A 105 9.39 7.67 -26.27
N PRO A 106 8.94 8.37 -27.33
CA PRO A 106 7.79 7.96 -28.13
C PRO A 106 8.09 6.83 -29.13
N ASP A 107 9.32 6.30 -29.17
CA ASP A 107 9.83 5.52 -30.31
C ASP A 107 9.18 4.15 -30.50
N THR A 108 8.74 3.49 -29.42
CA THR A 108 8.33 2.06 -29.50
C THR A 108 7.03 1.74 -28.78
N VAL A 109 6.67 2.54 -27.78
CA VAL A 109 5.47 2.35 -26.97
C VAL A 109 4.98 3.72 -26.53
N SER A 110 3.67 3.90 -26.56
CA SER A 110 3.00 5.13 -26.17
C SER A 110 2.61 5.11 -24.69
N TRP A 111 2.74 6.27 -24.05
CA TRP A 111 2.25 6.56 -22.70
C TRP A 111 1.24 7.73 -22.77
N GLY A 112 0.53 7.99 -21.69
CA GLY A 112 -0.48 9.05 -21.61
C GLY A 112 -1.91 8.54 -21.58
N SER A 113 -2.14 7.30 -21.13
CA SER A 113 -3.46 6.68 -21.12
C SER A 113 -3.74 5.96 -19.80
N THR A 114 -4.94 5.40 -19.71
CA THR A 114 -5.32 4.48 -18.64
C THR A 114 -5.41 3.06 -19.21
N ALA A 115 -4.76 2.10 -18.57
CA ALA A 115 -4.87 0.68 -18.88
C ALA A 115 -5.62 -0.07 -17.78
N ILE A 116 -6.45 -1.04 -18.17
CA ILE A 116 -7.15 -1.95 -17.26
C ILE A 116 -6.64 -3.37 -17.51
N ILE A 117 -6.03 -3.96 -16.50
CA ILE A 117 -5.37 -5.26 -16.54
C ILE A 117 -6.19 -6.22 -15.68
N ARG A 118 -6.85 -7.17 -16.36
CA ARG A 118 -7.63 -8.23 -15.74
C ARG A 118 -6.76 -9.45 -15.47
N PRO A 119 -7.18 -10.41 -14.63
CA PRO A 119 -6.43 -11.64 -14.41
C PRO A 119 -6.08 -12.40 -15.68
N GLU A 120 -6.94 -12.34 -16.70
CA GLU A 120 -6.77 -12.98 -18.01
C GLU A 120 -5.98 -12.16 -19.03
N THR A 121 -5.65 -10.89 -18.74
CA THR A 121 -4.87 -10.04 -19.65
C THR A 121 -3.47 -10.64 -19.83
N THR A 122 -3.13 -11.07 -21.02
CA THR A 122 -1.79 -11.61 -21.33
C THR A 122 -0.86 -10.51 -21.82
N VAL A 123 0.45 -10.78 -21.81
CA VAL A 123 1.45 -9.95 -22.51
C VAL A 123 1.16 -10.07 -24.01
N SER A 124 0.15 -9.37 -24.49
CA SER A 124 -0.08 -9.19 -25.92
C SER A 124 1.01 -8.25 -26.46
N SER A 125 1.12 -8.11 -27.77
CA SER A 125 2.03 -7.17 -28.44
C SER A 125 1.64 -5.70 -28.19
N SER A 126 1.23 -5.36 -26.97
CA SER A 126 0.76 -4.06 -26.56
C SER A 126 1.85 -3.03 -26.85
N SER A 127 1.39 -1.95 -27.48
CA SER A 127 2.18 -0.77 -27.75
C SER A 127 1.88 0.34 -26.74
N TYR A 128 1.31 -0.01 -25.57
CA TYR A 128 0.99 0.90 -24.47
C TYR A 128 1.76 0.56 -23.20
N GLY A 129 2.41 1.57 -22.62
CA GLY A 129 3.33 1.39 -21.49
C GLY A 129 2.61 1.02 -20.20
N GLU A 130 1.44 1.60 -19.98
CA GLU A 130 0.61 1.37 -18.79
C GLU A 130 0.11 -0.07 -18.71
N GLU A 131 -0.20 -0.67 -19.87
CA GLU A 131 -0.61 -2.07 -19.95
C GLU A 131 0.56 -3.01 -19.62
N LEU A 132 1.74 -2.74 -20.18
CA LEU A 132 2.95 -3.52 -19.91
C LEU A 132 3.38 -3.42 -18.43
N LEU A 133 3.33 -2.21 -17.86
CA LEU A 133 3.61 -1.97 -16.44
C LEU A 133 2.57 -2.69 -15.56
N GLY A 134 1.28 -2.54 -15.88
CA GLY A 134 0.21 -3.18 -15.11
C GLY A 134 0.28 -4.70 -15.13
N ILE A 135 0.62 -5.31 -16.28
CA ILE A 135 0.86 -6.76 -16.37
C ILE A 135 2.06 -7.15 -15.51
N HIS A 136 3.18 -6.43 -15.62
CA HIS A 136 4.37 -6.72 -14.81
C HIS A 136 4.08 -6.67 -13.31
N LEU A 137 3.38 -5.64 -12.86
CA LEU A 137 3.04 -5.47 -11.45
C LEU A 137 2.05 -6.53 -10.97
N ARG A 138 0.98 -6.80 -11.72
CA ARG A 138 0.03 -7.87 -11.38
C ARG A 138 0.74 -9.21 -11.22
N ASP A 139 1.64 -9.55 -12.14
CA ASP A 139 2.36 -10.82 -12.12
C ASP A 139 3.39 -10.88 -10.98
N THR A 140 3.95 -9.73 -10.58
CA THR A 140 4.89 -9.61 -9.46
C THR A 140 4.17 -9.64 -8.11
N PHE A 141 2.94 -9.11 -8.04
CA PHE A 141 2.13 -9.00 -6.82
C PHE A 141 0.77 -9.72 -6.97
N PRO A 142 0.75 -11.05 -7.23
CA PRO A 142 -0.48 -11.78 -7.49
C PRO A 142 -1.43 -11.79 -6.28
N GLU A 143 -0.91 -11.66 -5.07
CA GLU A 143 -1.68 -11.63 -3.82
C GLU A 143 -2.29 -10.25 -3.52
N LEU A 144 -1.84 -9.18 -4.19
CA LEU A 144 -2.42 -7.85 -3.99
C LEU A 144 -3.76 -7.78 -4.73
N LYS A 145 -4.86 -7.89 -3.97
CA LYS A 145 -6.22 -7.88 -4.54
C LYS A 145 -6.90 -6.53 -4.42
N ASN A 146 -6.54 -5.72 -3.43
CA ASN A 146 -7.08 -4.38 -3.24
C ASN A 146 -5.98 -3.44 -2.76
N GLY A 147 -6.12 -2.17 -3.14
CA GLY A 147 -5.22 -1.11 -2.69
C GLY A 147 -5.07 -0.04 -3.76
N VAL A 148 -4.53 1.11 -3.35
CA VAL A 148 -4.20 2.21 -4.24
C VAL A 148 -2.80 2.69 -3.92
N PHE A 149 -2.03 3.03 -4.94
CA PHE A 149 -0.73 3.66 -4.76
C PHE A 149 -0.47 4.69 -5.85
N ARG A 150 0.43 5.62 -5.53
CA ARG A 150 1.12 6.42 -6.55
C ARG A 150 2.61 6.24 -6.45
N ALA A 151 3.28 6.35 -7.58
CA ALA A 151 4.72 6.20 -7.70
C ALA A 151 5.32 7.35 -8.52
N ASN A 152 6.19 8.13 -7.89
CA ASN A 152 6.91 9.20 -8.55
C ASN A 152 8.19 8.67 -9.19
N CYS A 153 8.24 8.72 -10.52
CA CYS A 153 9.39 8.34 -11.29
C CYS A 153 10.01 9.58 -11.92
N ILE A 154 11.33 9.72 -11.79
CA ILE A 154 12.12 10.84 -12.30
C ILE A 154 13.36 10.25 -12.97
N GLN A 155 13.62 10.64 -14.21
CA GLN A 155 14.85 10.30 -14.94
C GLN A 155 15.20 8.80 -14.96
N GLY A 156 14.21 7.93 -15.19
CA GLY A 156 14.41 6.48 -15.23
C GLY A 156 14.41 5.78 -13.86
N MET A 157 14.25 6.53 -12.76
CA MET A 157 14.22 5.98 -11.40
C MET A 157 12.87 6.22 -10.74
N CYS A 158 12.31 5.18 -10.11
CA CYS A 158 11.20 5.37 -9.16
C CYS A 158 11.76 5.88 -7.83
N LEU A 159 11.56 7.17 -7.51
CA LEU A 159 12.13 7.80 -6.32
C LEU A 159 11.27 7.58 -5.08
N SER A 160 9.94 7.60 -5.23
CA SER A 160 9.03 7.46 -4.10
C SER A 160 7.72 6.79 -4.46
N VAL A 161 7.14 6.09 -3.49
CA VAL A 161 5.84 5.42 -3.58
C VAL A 161 5.11 5.62 -2.26
N TRP A 162 3.83 5.93 -2.31
CA TRP A 162 2.93 5.69 -1.18
C TRP A 162 1.88 4.67 -1.59
N PHE A 163 1.42 3.84 -0.66
CA PHE A 163 0.45 2.77 -0.89
C PHE A 163 -0.54 2.70 0.28
N SER A 164 -1.84 2.70 -0.02
CA SER A 164 -2.89 2.41 0.95
C SER A 164 -3.55 1.06 0.63
N PRO A 165 -3.52 0.10 1.57
CA PRO A 165 -4.24 -1.18 1.41
C PRO A 165 -5.75 -1.05 1.66
N ASP A 166 -6.18 0.07 2.25
CA ASP A 166 -7.54 0.22 2.79
C ASP A 166 -8.53 0.80 1.78
N MET A 167 -8.01 1.28 0.65
CA MET A 167 -8.75 2.04 -0.34
C MET A 167 -8.53 1.45 -1.74
N ASN A 168 -9.55 1.56 -2.57
CA ASN A 168 -9.54 1.17 -3.97
C ASN A 168 -10.05 2.30 -4.89
N ASP A 169 -10.09 3.52 -4.36
CA ASP A 169 -10.36 4.75 -5.10
C ASP A 169 -9.42 5.82 -4.56
N ILE A 170 -8.64 6.40 -5.46
CA ILE A 170 -7.68 7.44 -5.11
C ILE A 170 -8.38 8.74 -4.70
N SER A 171 -9.55 9.02 -5.26
CA SER A 171 -10.27 10.29 -5.09
C SER A 171 -10.77 10.48 -3.66
N ALA A 172 -10.82 9.39 -2.88
CA ALA A 172 -11.28 9.36 -1.51
C ALA A 172 -10.14 9.58 -0.49
N LEU A 173 -8.88 9.62 -0.94
CA LEU A 173 -7.74 9.97 -0.10
C LEU A 173 -7.42 11.46 -0.26
N VAL A 174 -7.40 12.20 0.85
CA VAL A 174 -7.01 13.61 0.91
C VAL A 174 -5.78 13.76 1.79
N ASN A 175 -5.05 14.88 1.64
CA ASN A 175 -3.84 15.17 2.42
C ASN A 175 -2.87 13.97 2.40
N LEU A 176 -2.26 13.75 1.24
CA LEU A 176 -1.26 12.70 1.05
C LEU A 176 0.13 13.33 0.96
N PRO A 177 1.20 12.56 1.23
CA PRO A 177 2.56 13.00 1.00
C PRO A 177 2.77 13.51 -0.44
N GLU A 178 3.42 14.67 -0.55
CA GLU A 178 3.63 15.32 -1.83
C GLU A 178 4.94 14.85 -2.48
N PHE A 179 4.88 14.61 -3.79
CA PHE A 179 6.03 14.19 -4.58
C PHE A 179 6.84 15.39 -5.07
N GLY A 180 8.15 15.34 -4.88
CA GLY A 180 9.05 16.36 -5.41
C GLY A 180 9.24 16.26 -6.93
N GLU A 181 9.73 17.34 -7.53
CA GLU A 181 10.22 17.37 -8.92
C GLU A 181 11.57 16.70 -9.07
N THR A 182 12.40 16.80 -8.03
CA THR A 182 13.76 16.23 -7.97
C THR A 182 13.98 15.40 -6.71
N ASN A 183 13.08 15.51 -5.72
CA ASN A 183 13.15 14.85 -4.43
C ASN A 183 12.08 13.76 -4.30
N ALA A 184 12.34 12.78 -3.42
CA ALA A 184 11.36 11.74 -3.10
C ALA A 184 10.08 12.33 -2.52
N TRP A 185 10.22 13.22 -1.53
CA TRP A 185 9.12 13.87 -0.84
C TRP A 185 9.44 15.35 -0.65
N VAL A 186 8.39 16.18 -0.69
CA VAL A 186 8.49 17.61 -0.40
C VAL A 186 7.45 18.05 0.62
N ASP A 187 7.77 19.13 1.33
CA ASP A 187 6.83 19.83 2.20
C ASP A 187 5.92 20.79 1.40
N GLU A 188 5.03 21.50 2.09
CA GLU A 188 4.10 22.48 1.50
C GLU A 188 4.79 23.64 0.76
N ASN A 189 6.08 23.85 1.01
CA ASN A 189 6.90 24.89 0.37
C ASN A 189 7.74 24.32 -0.79
N GLY A 190 7.62 23.03 -1.09
CA GLY A 190 8.41 22.33 -2.12
C GLY A 190 9.82 21.95 -1.68
N ALA A 191 10.17 22.13 -0.39
CA ALA A 191 11.47 21.75 0.14
C ALA A 191 11.53 20.26 0.44
N TYR A 192 12.70 19.65 0.33
CA TYR A 192 12.90 18.25 0.71
C TYR A 192 12.45 17.98 2.14
N THR A 193 11.74 16.87 2.34
CA THR A 193 11.34 16.39 3.67
C THR A 193 11.51 14.87 3.78
N ASP A 194 11.74 14.42 5.00
CA ASP A 194 11.66 13.02 5.43
C ASP A 194 10.51 12.79 6.43
N ALA A 195 9.69 13.80 6.69
CA ALA A 195 8.56 13.74 7.62
C ALA A 195 7.24 14.18 6.97
N TYR A 196 6.13 13.68 7.52
CA TYR A 196 4.77 14.02 7.08
C TYR A 196 3.84 14.31 8.26
N VAL A 197 2.84 15.15 8.01
CA VAL A 197 1.79 15.49 8.97
C VAL A 197 0.71 14.40 8.92
N TRP A 198 0.98 13.27 9.58
CA TRP A 198 0.06 12.13 9.75
C TRP A 198 -1.15 12.49 10.63
N ASP A 199 -1.79 11.51 11.27
CA ASP A 199 -2.87 11.70 12.25
C ASP A 199 -2.48 12.51 13.52
N GLY A 200 -1.24 13.01 13.59
CA GLY A 200 -0.68 13.75 14.73
C GLY A 200 -0.06 12.87 15.82
N SER A 201 -0.12 11.54 15.69
CA SER A 201 0.34 10.59 16.72
C SER A 201 1.14 9.40 16.17
N THR A 202 0.83 8.94 14.96
CA THR A 202 1.28 7.67 14.42
C THR A 202 1.67 7.82 12.94
N ALA A 203 2.95 7.65 12.63
CA ALA A 203 3.41 7.63 11.25
C ALA A 203 2.78 6.45 10.48
N GLY A 204 2.29 6.72 9.27
CA GLY A 204 1.61 5.73 8.43
C GLY A 204 0.08 5.65 8.63
N VAL A 205 -0.51 6.55 9.43
CA VAL A 205 -1.96 6.71 9.57
C VAL A 205 -2.34 8.09 9.05
N THR A 206 -3.23 8.15 8.06
CA THR A 206 -3.73 9.43 7.54
C THR A 206 -4.63 10.13 8.56
N ALA A 207 -4.89 11.42 8.40
CA ALA A 207 -5.83 12.15 9.26
C ALA A 207 -7.24 11.52 9.29
N ASP A 208 -7.64 10.83 8.22
CA ASP A 208 -8.91 10.10 8.12
C ASP A 208 -8.86 8.67 8.71
N GLY A 209 -7.72 8.25 9.25
CA GLY A 209 -7.54 6.95 9.91
C GLY A 209 -7.19 5.78 8.98
N TYR A 210 -6.86 6.03 7.71
CA TYR A 210 -6.43 4.99 6.78
C TYR A 210 -4.96 4.66 6.94
N ILE A 211 -4.60 3.40 6.71
CA ILE A 211 -3.19 3.01 6.64
C ILE A 211 -2.59 3.50 5.32
N LEU A 212 -1.43 4.14 5.41
CA LEU A 212 -0.65 4.58 4.27
C LEU A 212 0.82 4.21 4.47
N GLY A 213 1.30 3.25 3.70
CA GLY A 213 2.71 2.92 3.63
C GLY A 213 3.46 3.84 2.68
N THR A 214 4.71 4.16 2.99
CA THR A 214 5.58 5.03 2.18
C THR A 214 6.95 4.41 1.95
N ALA A 215 7.53 4.69 0.79
CA ALA A 215 8.89 4.30 0.43
C ALA A 215 9.55 5.42 -0.38
N PRO A 216 10.59 6.13 0.12
CA PRO A 216 11.16 6.03 1.46
C PRO A 216 10.11 6.27 2.56
N VAL A 217 10.31 5.65 3.72
CA VAL A 217 9.40 5.81 4.86
C VAL A 217 9.46 7.26 5.35
N LEU A 218 8.30 7.87 5.54
CA LEU A 218 8.17 9.21 6.12
C LEU A 218 7.93 9.12 7.63
N ASP A 219 8.68 9.92 8.39
CA ASP A 219 8.56 10.05 9.84
C ASP A 219 7.38 10.94 10.24
N LEU A 220 7.06 10.96 11.54
CA LEU A 220 6.06 11.87 12.08
C LEU A 220 6.63 13.28 12.18
N ALA A 221 6.03 14.22 11.45
CA ALA A 221 6.38 15.62 11.58
C ALA A 221 6.15 16.09 13.02
N THR A 222 7.13 16.80 13.57
CA THR A 222 6.98 17.45 14.88
C THR A 222 6.06 18.65 14.70
N GLN A 223 4.94 18.68 15.43
CA GLN A 223 4.07 19.85 15.45
C GLN A 223 4.86 21.00 16.11
N SER A 224 5.20 22.02 15.31
CA SER A 224 5.85 23.27 15.77
C SER A 224 4.85 24.20 16.44
#